data_AF-A0A379FII3-F1
#
_entry.id   AF-A0A379FII3-F1
#
_cell.length_a   1.000
_cell.length_b   1.000
_cell.length_c   1.000
_cell.angle_alpha   90.00
_cell.angle_beta   90.00
_cell.angle_gamma   90.00
#
_symmetry.space_group_name_H-M   'P 1'
#
loop_
_entity.id
_entity.type
_entity.pdbx_description
1 polymer ?
#
loop_
_entity_poly.entity_id
_entity_poly.type
_entity_poly.pdbx_seq_one_letter_code
_entity_poly.pdbx_strand_id
1 'polypeptide(L)'
;MGLGGLVIIEDDETAKRKLPHRWGVDDLPVILQDKRLDSNGQIDYQLDVMSAAVGWFGDMMLTNGAIQPQHIVPKGWIRLRFLNGCNARSLNLATSDGRPMYVIASDGGLLAEPVKVTELPILMGERFEVLVDTSDGRDFDIVTLPVRQMGMVLAPFDNVLPVLRLLPSAEKAVGILPDQLALIPALPSLSHIATRSLHLRMDMRLDMQGMMALTERYGDKALAGIHHGMSHMRQGNGNGMMGGGMNCGHGSADVDIYNANSINGIPFSMTEPAFDVKQGVYERWLVSGRGDMMLHPFHVHGTQFRILSENGRKPEKHRQGWKDIVRVEGQISEILVKFDHLATKEHPFMAHCHLLEHEDTGMMAGFTVSR
;
A
#
# COMPACT_ATOMS: atom_id res chain seq x y z
N MET A 1 19.10 0.76 0.89
CA MET A 1 19.58 -0.63 0.71
C MET A 1 19.05 -1.33 -0.54
N GLY A 2 17.74 -1.40 -0.81
CA GLY A 2 17.23 -1.77 -2.15
C GLY A 2 16.85 -3.24 -2.38
N LEU A 3 16.75 -4.05 -1.32
CA LEU A 3 16.26 -5.42 -1.42
C LEU A 3 14.76 -5.43 -1.79
N GLY A 4 14.43 -6.16 -2.85
CA GLY A 4 13.09 -6.35 -3.36
C GLY A 4 13.15 -7.29 -4.57
N GLY A 5 12.13 -8.10 -4.77
CA GLY A 5 12.08 -9.08 -5.85
C GLY A 5 10.65 -9.39 -6.26
N LEU A 6 10.50 -10.18 -7.32
CA LEU A 6 9.20 -10.61 -7.83
C LEU A 6 9.10 -12.13 -7.81
N VAL A 7 7.88 -12.60 -7.61
CA VAL A 7 7.50 -13.99 -7.80
C VAL A 7 6.40 -14.02 -8.83
N ILE A 8 6.62 -14.72 -9.95
CA ILE A 8 5.62 -14.96 -10.97
C ILE A 8 5.12 -16.40 -10.78
N ILE A 9 3.86 -16.53 -10.39
CA ILE A 9 3.18 -17.82 -10.27
C ILE A 9 2.36 -18.02 -11.53
N GLU A 10 2.56 -19.15 -12.19
CA GLU A 10 1.80 -19.55 -13.37
C GLU A 10 1.03 -20.84 -13.08
N ASP A 11 -0.15 -20.96 -13.69
CA ASP A 11 -0.96 -22.16 -13.69
C ASP A 11 -1.53 -22.43 -15.09
N ASP A 12 -2.09 -23.62 -15.27
CA ASP A 12 -2.68 -24.05 -16.55
C ASP A 12 -3.84 -23.15 -16.98
N GLU A 13 -4.55 -22.53 -16.03
CA GLU A 13 -5.70 -21.67 -16.33
C GLU A 13 -5.28 -20.32 -16.88
N THR A 14 -4.21 -19.73 -16.35
CA THR A 14 -3.63 -18.47 -16.81
C THR A 14 -3.04 -18.63 -18.21
N ALA A 15 -2.34 -19.75 -18.47
CA ALA A 15 -1.75 -20.03 -19.79
C ALA A 15 -2.79 -20.09 -20.92
N LYS A 16 -4.01 -20.57 -20.63
CA LYS A 16 -5.12 -20.66 -21.60
C LYS A 16 -5.70 -19.29 -21.99
N ARG A 17 -5.48 -18.24 -21.19
CA ARG A 17 -6.08 -16.90 -21.41
C ARG A 17 -5.42 -16.14 -22.56
N LYS A 18 -4.29 -16.60 -23.08
CA LYS A 18 -3.56 -15.95 -24.20
C LYS A 18 -3.29 -14.47 -23.93
N LEU A 19 -3.03 -14.12 -22.66
CA LEU A 19 -2.58 -12.80 -22.27
C LEU A 19 -1.20 -12.51 -22.89
N PRO A 20 -0.78 -11.23 -22.97
CA PRO A 20 0.63 -10.91 -23.19
C PRO A 20 1.50 -11.63 -22.14
N HIS A 21 2.58 -12.25 -22.61
CA HIS A 21 3.38 -13.21 -21.84
C HIS A 21 4.87 -13.23 -22.22
N ARG A 22 5.29 -12.42 -23.21
CA ARG A 22 6.70 -12.32 -23.58
C ARG A 22 7.37 -11.35 -22.61
N TRP A 23 7.96 -11.94 -21.57
CA TRP A 23 8.68 -11.21 -20.53
C TRP A 23 9.68 -10.20 -21.10
N GLY A 24 9.57 -8.94 -20.68
CA GLY A 24 10.43 -7.84 -21.13
C GLY A 24 10.06 -7.27 -22.51
N VAL A 25 9.04 -7.80 -23.19
CA VAL A 25 8.56 -7.30 -24.49
C VAL A 25 7.14 -6.77 -24.38
N ASP A 26 6.16 -7.66 -24.16
CA ASP A 26 4.75 -7.32 -23.99
C ASP A 26 4.20 -7.67 -22.60
N ASP A 27 5.03 -8.25 -21.74
CA ASP A 27 4.74 -8.50 -20.33
C ASP A 27 5.88 -7.96 -19.46
N LEU A 28 5.62 -6.86 -18.75
CA LEU A 28 6.64 -6.04 -18.10
C LEU A 28 6.41 -5.94 -16.59
N PRO A 29 7.41 -6.25 -15.75
CA PRO A 29 7.38 -5.85 -14.35
C PRO A 29 7.62 -4.34 -14.23
N VAL A 30 6.87 -3.69 -13.35
CA VAL A 30 7.02 -2.26 -13.05
C VAL A 30 6.99 -2.07 -11.54
N ILE A 31 8.16 -2.14 -10.92
CA ILE A 31 8.38 -1.92 -9.49
C ILE A 31 8.63 -0.44 -9.26
N LEU A 32 7.75 0.20 -8.51
CA LEU A 32 7.74 1.63 -8.23
C LEU A 32 8.20 1.86 -6.79
N GLN A 33 9.26 2.66 -6.59
CA GLN A 33 9.80 2.98 -5.27
C GLN A 33 10.27 4.43 -5.21
N ASP A 34 9.99 5.14 -4.11
CA ASP A 34 10.64 6.42 -3.84
C ASP A 34 11.87 6.26 -2.93
N LYS A 35 12.85 7.16 -3.08
CA LYS A 35 14.04 7.27 -2.22
C LYS A 35 14.45 8.72 -2.05
N ARG A 36 15.22 8.99 -1.00
CA ARG A 36 15.97 10.24 -0.81
C ARG A 36 17.45 9.92 -0.69
N LEU A 37 18.29 10.77 -1.25
CA LEU A 37 19.74 10.69 -1.12
C LEU A 37 20.28 11.83 -0.25
N ASP A 38 21.36 11.58 0.48
CA ASP A 38 22.11 12.60 1.20
C ASP A 38 23.04 13.40 0.25
N SER A 39 23.76 14.38 0.80
CA SER A 39 24.72 15.19 0.02
C SER A 39 25.90 14.40 -0.57
N ASN A 40 26.14 13.17 -0.12
CA ASN A 40 27.16 12.25 -0.64
C ASN A 40 26.58 11.25 -1.65
N GLY A 41 25.29 11.36 -2.00
CA GLY A 41 24.59 10.44 -2.89
C GLY A 41 24.26 9.08 -2.27
N GLN A 42 24.35 8.94 -0.95
CA GLN A 42 23.96 7.72 -0.23
C GLN A 42 22.46 7.74 0.11
N ILE A 43 21.84 6.57 0.25
CA ILE A 43 20.43 6.49 0.66
C ILE A 43 20.28 7.02 2.09
N ASP A 44 19.51 8.09 2.26
CA ASP A 44 19.23 8.75 3.54
C ASP A 44 18.03 8.10 4.25
N TYR A 45 18.22 6.84 4.67
CA TYR A 45 17.23 6.12 5.47
C TYR A 45 17.44 6.39 6.96
N GLN A 46 16.37 6.75 7.66
CA GLN A 46 16.35 6.91 9.11
C GLN A 46 15.03 6.39 9.66
N LEU A 47 15.10 5.63 10.76
CA LEU A 47 13.97 5.35 11.62
C LEU A 47 14.04 6.31 12.81
N ASP A 48 13.30 7.42 12.71
CA ASP A 48 13.24 8.49 13.70
C ASP A 48 11.78 8.77 14.10
N VAL A 49 11.55 9.73 15.02
CA VAL A 49 10.19 10.07 15.48
C VAL A 49 9.26 10.52 14.35
N MET A 50 9.80 11.14 13.29
CA MET A 50 9.01 11.57 12.15
C MET A 50 8.64 10.36 11.29
N SER A 51 9.63 9.56 10.87
CA SER A 51 9.37 8.41 10.00
C SER A 51 8.57 7.30 10.71
N ALA A 52 8.72 7.13 12.02
CA ALA A 52 7.89 6.23 12.82
C ALA A 52 6.39 6.63 12.87
N ALA A 53 6.07 7.91 12.63
CA ALA A 53 4.70 8.43 12.65
C ALA A 53 4.08 8.56 11.24
N VAL A 54 4.85 8.98 10.24
CA VAL A 54 4.33 9.28 8.89
C VAL A 54 4.94 8.45 7.78
N GLY A 55 5.88 7.57 8.14
CA GLY A 55 6.65 6.74 7.23
C GLY A 55 7.87 7.43 6.62
N TRP A 56 8.79 6.62 6.11
CA TRP A 56 9.93 7.10 5.34
C TRP A 56 9.56 7.28 3.87
N PHE A 57 9.82 8.47 3.35
CA PHE A 57 9.55 8.83 1.96
C PHE A 57 10.64 9.76 1.42
N GLY A 58 10.75 9.78 0.10
CA GLY A 58 11.71 10.59 -0.62
C GLY A 58 11.10 11.46 -1.71
N ASP A 59 11.99 12.11 -2.44
CA ASP A 59 11.71 13.02 -3.56
C ASP A 59 12.09 12.44 -4.92
N MET A 60 12.81 11.31 -4.95
CA MET A 60 13.24 10.63 -6.17
C MET A 60 12.39 9.38 -6.40
N MET A 61 11.61 9.37 -7.49
CA MET A 61 10.85 8.20 -7.93
C MET A 61 11.68 7.29 -8.83
N LEU A 62 11.67 5.99 -8.54
CA LEU A 62 12.36 4.94 -9.27
C LEU A 62 11.37 3.95 -9.85
N THR A 63 11.65 3.50 -11.06
CA THR A 63 10.98 2.40 -11.74
C THR A 63 12.01 1.33 -12.07
N ASN A 64 11.87 0.15 -11.48
CA ASN A 64 12.85 -0.94 -11.56
C ASN A 64 14.28 -0.48 -11.23
N GLY A 65 14.43 0.48 -10.31
CA GLY A 65 15.71 1.06 -9.89
C GLY A 65 16.25 2.19 -10.78
N ALA A 66 15.59 2.52 -11.90
CA ALA A 66 15.97 3.62 -12.78
C ALA A 66 15.07 4.86 -12.58
N ILE A 67 15.61 6.05 -12.78
CA ILE A 67 14.82 7.29 -12.79
C ILE A 67 14.19 7.44 -14.18
N GLN A 68 12.85 7.48 -14.23
CA GLN A 68 12.04 7.72 -15.44
C GLN A 68 12.54 6.96 -16.69
N PRO A 69 12.66 5.61 -16.64
CA PRO A 69 13.10 4.84 -17.79
C PRO A 69 12.10 4.91 -18.95
N GLN A 70 12.58 4.51 -20.12
CA GLN A 70 11.78 4.29 -21.31
C GLN A 70 11.82 2.81 -21.70
N HIS A 71 10.72 2.28 -22.26
CA HIS A 71 10.62 0.91 -22.71
C HIS A 71 9.94 0.83 -24.08
N ILE A 72 10.53 0.07 -25.00
CA ILE A 72 9.98 -0.17 -26.33
C ILE A 72 9.00 -1.33 -26.24
N VAL A 73 7.79 -1.15 -26.75
CA VAL A 73 6.72 -2.15 -26.71
C VAL A 73 6.17 -2.44 -28.10
N PRO A 74 5.60 -3.63 -28.37
CA PRO A 74 4.90 -3.89 -29.64
C PRO A 74 3.50 -3.22 -29.64
N LYS A 75 2.94 -2.99 -30.83
CA LYS A 75 1.55 -2.52 -31.02
C LYS A 75 0.53 -3.60 -30.68
N GLY A 76 -0.45 -3.26 -29.86
CA GLY A 76 -1.50 -4.15 -29.40
C GLY A 76 -1.62 -4.10 -27.88
N TRP A 77 -2.03 -5.21 -27.28
CA TRP A 77 -2.09 -5.32 -25.82
C TRP A 77 -0.71 -5.58 -25.23
N ILE A 78 -0.33 -4.74 -24.27
CA ILE A 78 0.79 -4.98 -23.37
C ILE A 78 0.26 -5.22 -21.95
N ARG A 79 0.97 -6.03 -21.17
CA ARG A 79 0.72 -6.31 -19.76
C ARG A 79 1.77 -5.62 -18.91
N LEU A 80 1.32 -4.83 -17.94
CA LEU A 80 2.16 -4.20 -16.94
C LEU A 80 1.83 -4.81 -15.57
N ARG A 81 2.84 -5.35 -14.89
CA ARG A 81 2.73 -5.93 -13.55
C ARG A 81 3.27 -4.92 -12.54
N PHE A 82 2.39 -4.09 -12.02
CA PHE A 82 2.76 -3.06 -11.06
C PHE A 82 3.00 -3.66 -9.68
N LEU A 83 4.07 -3.18 -9.03
CA LEU A 83 4.31 -3.34 -7.60
C LEU A 83 4.59 -1.96 -7.01
N ASN A 84 3.81 -1.54 -6.01
CA ASN A 84 4.24 -0.43 -5.16
C ASN A 84 5.20 -0.97 -4.09
N GLY A 85 6.50 -0.75 -4.30
CA GLY A 85 7.57 -1.15 -3.39
C GLY A 85 8.09 0.00 -2.52
N CYS A 86 7.32 1.09 -2.38
CA CYS A 86 7.65 2.18 -1.46
C CYS A 86 7.50 1.72 0.00
N ASN A 87 8.28 2.30 0.91
CA ASN A 87 8.14 2.04 2.34
C ASN A 87 6.79 2.54 2.88
N ALA A 88 6.43 3.77 2.50
CA ALA A 88 5.27 4.45 3.07
C ALA A 88 4.36 5.14 2.05
N ARG A 89 4.82 5.37 0.82
CA ARG A 89 4.07 6.15 -0.18
C ARG A 89 3.01 5.31 -0.88
N SER A 90 1.74 5.70 -0.75
CA SER A 90 0.71 5.22 -1.69
C SER A 90 0.84 5.91 -3.05
N LEU A 91 0.41 5.22 -4.11
CA LEU A 91 0.46 5.69 -5.49
C LEU A 91 -0.93 5.70 -6.11
N ASN A 92 -1.15 6.52 -7.14
CA ASN A 92 -2.34 6.50 -7.97
C ASN A 92 -1.95 6.55 -9.44
N LEU A 93 -1.92 5.41 -10.11
CA LEU A 93 -1.36 5.30 -11.46
C LEU A 93 -2.38 5.69 -12.52
N ALA A 94 -1.92 6.36 -13.58
CA ALA A 94 -2.69 6.70 -14.75
C ALA A 94 -1.80 6.70 -15.99
N THR A 95 -2.38 7.01 -17.15
CA THR A 95 -1.65 7.25 -18.40
C THR A 95 -1.65 8.75 -18.73
N SER A 96 -0.55 9.25 -19.28
CA SER A 96 -0.38 10.68 -19.57
C SER A 96 -1.39 11.25 -20.59
N ASP A 97 -1.95 10.40 -21.46
CA ASP A 97 -2.90 10.77 -22.49
C ASP A 97 -4.36 10.35 -22.18
N GLY A 98 -4.60 9.84 -20.97
CA GLY A 98 -5.93 9.44 -20.50
C GLY A 98 -6.44 8.12 -21.09
N ARG A 99 -5.62 7.35 -21.82
CA ARG A 99 -6.01 6.01 -22.27
C ARG A 99 -6.27 5.10 -21.06
N PRO A 100 -7.30 4.24 -21.11
CA PRO A 100 -7.66 3.40 -19.98
C PRO A 100 -6.64 2.29 -19.72
N MET A 101 -6.58 1.86 -18.47
CA MET A 101 -5.95 0.60 -18.06
C MET A 101 -7.04 -0.44 -17.79
N TYR A 102 -6.81 -1.68 -18.17
CA TYR A 102 -7.73 -2.79 -17.92
C TYR A 102 -7.12 -3.70 -16.86
N VAL A 103 -7.56 -3.58 -15.62
CA VAL A 103 -7.07 -4.41 -14.51
C VAL A 103 -7.52 -5.84 -14.73
N ILE A 104 -6.57 -6.77 -14.77
CA ILE A 104 -6.81 -8.20 -15.00
C ILE A 104 -6.46 -9.06 -13.78
N ALA A 105 -5.61 -8.57 -12.87
CA ALA A 105 -5.20 -9.28 -11.67
C ALA A 105 -4.95 -8.32 -10.50
N SER A 106 -5.12 -8.82 -9.29
CA SER A 106 -4.69 -8.19 -8.03
C SER A 106 -3.63 -9.08 -7.34
N ASP A 107 -3.26 -8.77 -6.09
CA ASP A 107 -2.22 -9.46 -5.32
C ASP A 107 -2.19 -10.99 -5.47
N GLY A 108 -3.35 -11.64 -5.40
CA GLY A 108 -3.52 -13.08 -5.37
C GLY A 108 -3.92 -13.71 -6.71
N GLY A 109 -3.86 -12.96 -7.81
CA GLY A 109 -4.09 -13.49 -9.16
C GLY A 109 -5.23 -12.82 -9.92
N LEU A 110 -5.69 -13.50 -10.98
CA LEU A 110 -6.63 -12.98 -11.95
C LEU A 110 -7.99 -12.59 -11.30
N LEU A 111 -8.60 -11.53 -11.81
CA LEU A 111 -9.99 -11.16 -11.54
C LEU A 111 -10.95 -12.08 -12.30
N ALA A 112 -12.26 -11.92 -12.10
CA ALA A 112 -13.25 -12.66 -12.86
C ALA A 112 -13.32 -12.20 -14.33
N GLU A 113 -13.28 -10.88 -14.54
CA GLU A 113 -13.34 -10.17 -15.82
C GLU A 113 -12.45 -8.91 -15.74
N PRO A 114 -11.98 -8.36 -16.88
CA PRO A 114 -11.20 -7.14 -16.86
C PRO A 114 -12.00 -5.94 -16.31
N VAL A 115 -11.39 -5.18 -15.41
CA VAL A 115 -12.00 -3.95 -14.87
C VAL A 115 -11.30 -2.74 -15.49
N LYS A 116 -12.02 -2.02 -16.35
CA LYS A 116 -11.54 -0.79 -16.96
C LYS A 116 -11.46 0.35 -15.93
N VAL A 117 -10.31 1.00 -15.85
CA VAL A 117 -10.05 2.15 -14.97
C VAL A 117 -9.28 3.25 -15.72
N THR A 118 -9.45 4.50 -15.29
CA THR A 118 -8.64 5.65 -15.75
C THR A 118 -7.52 6.01 -14.78
N GLU A 119 -7.72 5.66 -13.51
CA GLU A 119 -6.75 5.80 -12.44
C GLU A 119 -6.77 4.54 -11.57
N LEU A 120 -5.63 4.18 -10.98
CA LEU A 120 -5.47 2.96 -10.20
C LEU A 120 -4.69 3.26 -8.91
N PRO A 121 -5.38 3.43 -7.78
CA PRO A 121 -4.74 3.50 -6.47
C PRO A 121 -4.05 2.18 -6.12
N ILE A 122 -2.77 2.26 -5.68
CA ILE A 122 -1.96 1.11 -5.27
C ILE A 122 -1.28 1.42 -3.94
N LEU A 123 -1.57 0.64 -2.91
CA LEU A 123 -0.96 0.76 -1.58
C LEU A 123 0.41 0.08 -1.52
N MET A 124 1.21 0.42 -0.51
CA MET A 124 2.52 -0.19 -0.27
C MET A 124 2.38 -1.72 -0.19
N GLY A 125 3.18 -2.44 -0.97
CA GLY A 125 3.16 -3.90 -1.10
C GLY A 125 2.13 -4.47 -2.07
N GLU A 126 1.17 -3.68 -2.56
CA GLU A 126 0.13 -4.18 -3.48
C GLU A 126 0.66 -4.43 -4.89
N ARG A 127 0.03 -5.40 -5.56
CA ARG A 127 0.27 -5.68 -6.97
C ARG A 127 -1.04 -5.62 -7.74
N PHE A 128 -0.94 -5.05 -8.93
CA PHE A 128 -1.98 -5.14 -9.93
C PHE A 128 -1.35 -5.40 -11.28
N GLU A 129 -2.01 -6.24 -12.06
CA GLU A 129 -1.65 -6.41 -13.46
C GLU A 129 -2.71 -5.77 -14.34
N VAL A 130 -2.26 -4.98 -15.30
CA VAL A 130 -3.14 -4.28 -16.23
C VAL A 130 -2.75 -4.55 -17.67
N LEU A 131 -3.75 -4.53 -18.55
CA LEU A 131 -3.54 -4.42 -19.98
C LEU A 131 -3.74 -2.98 -20.45
N VAL A 132 -2.86 -2.52 -21.35
CA VAL A 132 -2.95 -1.20 -21.99
C VAL A 132 -2.86 -1.39 -23.50
N ASP A 133 -3.73 -0.69 -24.25
CA ASP A 133 -3.73 -0.73 -25.71
C ASP A 133 -2.72 0.27 -26.28
N THR A 134 -1.83 -0.23 -27.13
CA THR A 134 -0.79 0.54 -27.82
C THR A 134 -0.97 0.53 -29.34
N SER A 135 -2.11 0.05 -29.83
CA SER A 135 -2.40 -0.12 -31.27
C SER A 135 -2.32 1.19 -32.07
N ASP A 136 -2.57 2.33 -31.43
CA ASP A 136 -2.48 3.66 -32.05
C ASP A 136 -1.03 4.08 -32.39
N GLY A 137 -0.04 3.39 -31.81
CA GLY A 137 1.37 3.65 -32.04
C GLY A 137 1.88 4.97 -31.47
N ARG A 138 1.15 5.62 -30.56
CA ARG A 138 1.56 6.88 -29.94
C ARG A 138 2.26 6.62 -28.62
N ASP A 139 3.41 7.25 -28.43
CA ASP A 139 4.13 7.28 -27.16
C ASP A 139 3.25 7.84 -26.05
N PHE A 140 3.41 7.29 -24.84
CA PHE A 140 2.73 7.79 -23.65
C PHE A 140 3.54 7.41 -22.40
N ASP A 141 3.25 8.08 -21.29
CA ASP A 141 3.87 7.78 -20.01
C ASP A 141 2.84 7.10 -19.10
N ILE A 142 3.29 6.10 -18.33
CA ILE A 142 2.65 5.78 -17.05
C ILE A 142 3.05 6.89 -16.08
N VAL A 143 2.08 7.43 -15.38
CA VAL A 143 2.25 8.51 -14.41
C VAL A 143 1.70 8.09 -13.05
N THR A 144 2.20 8.68 -11.97
CA THR A 144 1.48 8.71 -10.69
C THR A 144 0.86 10.09 -10.48
N LEU A 145 -0.41 10.11 -10.10
CA LEU A 145 -1.17 11.30 -9.73
C LEU A 145 -0.91 11.65 -8.26
N PRO A 146 -1.10 12.92 -7.85
CA PRO A 146 -1.04 13.30 -6.45
C PRO A 146 -2.03 12.50 -5.60
N VAL A 147 -1.55 11.97 -4.47
CA VAL A 147 -2.36 11.23 -3.49
C VAL A 147 -2.70 12.11 -2.30
N ARG A 148 -3.79 11.77 -1.60
CA ARG A 148 -4.11 12.39 -0.31
C ARG A 148 -3.56 11.52 0.80
N GLN A 149 -2.33 11.81 1.21
CA GLN A 149 -1.66 11.16 2.31
C GLN A 149 -0.65 12.16 2.91
N MET A 150 -0.57 12.21 4.24
CA MET A 150 0.36 13.10 4.94
C MET A 150 1.80 12.90 4.46
N GLY A 151 2.54 13.99 4.22
CA GLY A 151 3.91 13.98 3.70
C GLY A 151 4.04 13.66 2.20
N MET A 152 3.08 12.95 1.62
CA MET A 152 3.17 12.44 0.24
C MET A 152 2.77 13.47 -0.84
N VAL A 153 2.32 14.66 -0.43
CA VAL A 153 1.88 15.78 -1.27
C VAL A 153 2.99 16.81 -1.53
N LEU A 154 4.24 16.49 -1.17
CA LEU A 154 5.39 17.36 -1.39
C LEU A 154 5.93 17.20 -2.82
N ALA A 155 6.53 18.26 -3.35
CA ALA A 155 7.18 18.21 -4.66
C ALA A 155 8.27 17.10 -4.70
N PRO A 156 8.40 16.36 -5.82
CA PRO A 156 7.70 16.55 -7.09
C PRO A 156 6.32 15.86 -7.18
N PHE A 157 5.85 15.22 -6.11
CA PHE A 157 4.60 14.45 -6.06
C PHE A 157 3.34 15.29 -5.83
N ASP A 158 3.49 16.61 -5.71
CA ASP A 158 2.40 17.59 -5.72
C ASP A 158 1.79 17.78 -7.12
N ASN A 159 2.44 17.23 -8.15
CA ASN A 159 2.01 17.24 -9.55
C ASN A 159 1.93 15.81 -10.12
N VAL A 160 1.40 15.69 -11.34
CA VAL A 160 1.45 14.44 -12.11
C VAL A 160 2.91 14.12 -12.44
N LEU A 161 3.40 12.97 -11.99
CA LEU A 161 4.79 12.57 -12.14
C LEU A 161 4.92 11.37 -13.09
N PRO A 162 5.62 11.51 -14.23
CA PRO A 162 5.94 10.38 -15.10
C PRO A 162 6.86 9.37 -14.42
N VAL A 163 6.52 8.08 -14.53
CA VAL A 163 7.31 6.98 -13.93
C VAL A 163 7.88 6.01 -14.97
N LEU A 164 7.24 5.86 -16.13
CA LEU A 164 7.72 5.00 -17.21
C LEU A 164 7.23 5.52 -18.56
N ARG A 165 8.14 5.78 -19.49
CA ARG A 165 7.79 6.11 -20.88
C ARG A 165 7.66 4.85 -21.72
N LEU A 166 6.57 4.71 -22.47
CA LEU A 166 6.31 3.58 -23.35
C LEU A 166 6.37 4.03 -24.82
N LEU A 167 7.15 3.32 -25.62
CA LEU A 167 7.45 3.65 -27.02
C LEU A 167 6.97 2.51 -27.94
N PRO A 168 5.75 2.58 -28.50
CA PRO A 168 5.25 1.57 -29.42
C PRO A 168 6.11 1.45 -30.69
N SER A 169 6.52 0.23 -31.02
CA SER A 169 7.33 -0.12 -32.20
C SER A 169 6.47 -0.53 -33.40
N ALA A 170 7.09 -1.00 -34.48
CA ALA A 170 6.38 -1.60 -35.62
C ALA A 170 5.99 -3.07 -35.38
N GLU A 171 6.54 -3.73 -34.36
CA GLU A 171 6.21 -5.11 -33.98
C GLU A 171 4.75 -5.18 -33.48
N LYS A 172 4.08 -6.32 -33.68
CA LYS A 172 2.71 -6.55 -33.20
C LYS A 172 2.71 -7.51 -32.01
N ALA A 173 1.96 -7.16 -30.97
CA ALA A 173 1.68 -8.03 -29.83
C ALA A 173 0.75 -9.18 -30.26
N VAL A 174 0.94 -10.34 -29.64
CA VAL A 174 0.14 -11.55 -29.90
C VAL A 174 -0.93 -11.76 -28.83
N GLY A 175 -0.76 -11.15 -27.65
CA GLY A 175 -1.69 -11.26 -26.53
C GLY A 175 -3.05 -10.59 -26.80
N ILE A 176 -4.09 -11.13 -26.18
CA ILE A 176 -5.46 -10.60 -26.23
C ILE A 176 -5.91 -10.12 -24.85
N LEU A 177 -7.02 -9.37 -24.82
CA LEU A 177 -7.79 -9.08 -23.61
C LEU A 177 -9.07 -9.94 -23.63
N PRO A 178 -9.14 -11.06 -22.88
CA PRO A 178 -10.34 -11.88 -22.80
C PRO A 178 -11.43 -11.23 -21.96
N ASP A 179 -12.69 -11.46 -22.29
CA ASP A 179 -13.84 -11.01 -21.48
C ASP A 179 -13.91 -11.73 -20.13
N GLN A 180 -13.47 -13.00 -20.07
CA GLN A 180 -13.46 -13.82 -18.85
C GLN A 180 -12.04 -14.31 -18.52
N LEU A 181 -11.60 -14.01 -17.30
CA LEU A 181 -10.24 -14.24 -16.84
C LEU A 181 -10.15 -15.46 -15.91
N ALA A 182 -10.92 -15.49 -14.83
CA ALA A 182 -10.90 -16.60 -13.87
C ALA A 182 -12.28 -16.86 -13.25
N LEU A 183 -12.44 -18.04 -12.64
CA LEU A 183 -13.58 -18.31 -11.78
C LEU A 183 -13.26 -17.86 -10.36
N ILE A 184 -13.97 -16.85 -9.87
CA ILE A 184 -13.85 -16.40 -8.48
C ILE A 184 -15.00 -17.00 -7.66
N PRO A 185 -14.71 -17.82 -6.63
CA PRO A 185 -15.75 -18.38 -5.79
C PRO A 185 -16.62 -17.29 -5.15
N ALA A 186 -17.92 -17.55 -5.07
CA ALA A 186 -18.83 -16.71 -4.32
C ALA A 186 -18.44 -16.70 -2.83
N LEU A 187 -18.75 -15.60 -2.14
CA LEU A 187 -18.54 -15.52 -0.70
C LEU A 187 -19.46 -16.53 0.02
N PRO A 188 -18.97 -17.26 1.03
CA PRO A 188 -19.81 -18.11 1.86
C PRO A 188 -20.79 -17.27 2.69
N SER A 189 -21.80 -17.91 3.28
CA SER A 189 -22.65 -17.24 4.27
C SER A 189 -21.80 -16.79 5.47
N LEU A 190 -21.96 -15.52 5.86
CA LEU A 190 -21.20 -14.92 6.96
C LEU A 190 -21.81 -15.18 8.35
N SER A 191 -23.03 -15.73 8.44
CA SER A 191 -23.84 -15.82 9.67
C SER A 191 -23.20 -16.63 10.80
N HIS A 192 -22.32 -17.58 10.47
CA HIS A 192 -21.68 -18.49 11.43
C HIS A 192 -20.16 -18.38 11.45
N ILE A 193 -19.60 -17.38 10.75
CA ILE A 193 -18.16 -17.20 10.67
C ILE A 193 -17.71 -16.36 11.87
N ALA A 194 -16.77 -16.90 12.64
CA ALA A 194 -16.21 -16.22 13.82
C ALA A 194 -15.53 -14.91 13.41
N THR A 195 -15.60 -13.93 14.31
CA THR A 195 -15.03 -12.61 14.11
C THR A 195 -13.85 -12.37 15.04
N ARG A 196 -12.78 -11.81 14.50
CA ARG A 196 -11.59 -11.35 15.24
C ARG A 196 -11.40 -9.86 15.03
N SER A 197 -11.16 -9.12 16.11
CA SER A 197 -10.89 -7.68 16.04
C SER A 197 -9.38 -7.41 16.19
N LEU A 198 -8.87 -6.58 15.29
CA LEU A 198 -7.48 -6.13 15.25
C LEU A 198 -7.51 -4.60 15.22
N HIS A 199 -7.08 -3.97 16.30
CA HIS A 199 -7.10 -2.53 16.44
C HIS A 199 -5.70 -1.97 16.26
N LEU A 200 -5.48 -1.29 15.15
CA LEU A 200 -4.23 -0.57 14.88
C LEU A 200 -4.22 0.68 15.75
N ARG A 201 -3.13 0.89 16.48
CA ARG A 201 -2.97 2.05 17.35
C ARG A 201 -1.57 2.62 17.26
N MET A 202 -1.52 3.94 17.26
CA MET A 202 -0.31 4.72 17.44
C MET A 202 -0.34 5.38 18.81
N ASP A 203 0.82 5.48 19.47
CA ASP A 203 0.97 6.30 20.66
C ASP A 203 0.69 7.78 20.30
N MET A 204 -0.17 8.43 21.07
CA MET A 204 -0.61 9.80 20.76
C MET A 204 0.55 10.81 20.81
N ARG A 205 1.59 10.54 21.60
CA ARG A 205 2.77 11.41 21.70
C ARG A 205 3.66 11.20 20.48
N LEU A 206 3.83 9.96 20.02
CA LEU A 206 4.53 9.67 18.76
C LEU A 206 3.85 10.42 17.60
N ASP A 207 2.54 10.24 17.44
CA ASP A 207 1.77 10.88 16.36
C ASP A 207 1.92 12.42 16.40
N MET A 208 1.74 13.03 17.58
CA MET A 208 1.89 14.47 17.75
C MET A 208 3.33 14.96 17.46
N GLN A 209 4.34 14.30 18.03
CA GLN A 209 5.74 14.70 17.85
C GLN A 209 6.21 14.49 16.41
N GLY A 210 5.79 13.41 15.76
CA GLY A 210 6.09 13.14 14.36
C GLY A 210 5.46 14.16 13.42
N MET A 211 4.19 14.54 13.64
CA MET A 211 3.54 15.62 12.89
C MET A 211 4.24 16.99 13.08
N MET A 212 4.69 17.30 14.31
CA MET A 212 5.47 18.51 14.58
C MET A 212 6.80 18.49 13.81
N ALA A 213 7.54 17.38 13.87
CA ALA A 213 8.81 17.22 13.15
C ALA A 213 8.62 17.31 11.61
N LEU A 214 7.54 16.73 11.08
CA LEU A 214 7.18 16.85 9.66
C LEU A 214 6.93 18.31 9.27
N THR A 215 6.17 19.04 10.10
CA THR A 215 5.85 20.45 9.85
C THR A 215 7.07 21.35 9.98
N GLU A 216 7.95 21.08 10.95
CA GLU A 216 9.22 21.78 11.10
C GLU A 216 10.12 21.59 9.86
N ARG A 217 10.17 20.37 9.33
CA ARG A 217 11.03 20.02 8.19
C ARG A 217 10.49 20.51 6.84
N TYR A 218 9.18 20.42 6.62
CA TYR A 218 8.59 20.63 5.28
C TYR A 218 7.50 21.73 5.23
N GLY A 219 7.16 22.32 6.38
CA GLY A 219 6.11 23.32 6.52
C GLY A 219 4.69 22.75 6.43
N ASP A 220 3.71 23.63 6.56
CA ASP A 220 2.27 23.29 6.59
C ASP A 220 1.77 22.52 5.36
N LYS A 221 2.48 22.64 4.22
CA LYS A 221 2.15 21.91 2.99
C LYS A 221 2.19 20.40 3.16
N ALA A 222 3.04 19.88 4.05
CA ALA A 222 3.14 18.44 4.30
C ALA A 222 1.87 17.85 4.96
N LEU A 223 1.04 18.70 5.56
CA LEU A 223 -0.26 18.32 6.13
C LEU A 223 -1.42 18.47 5.15
N ALA A 224 -1.17 18.97 3.93
CA ALA A 224 -2.22 19.15 2.94
C ALA A 224 -2.83 17.80 2.52
N GLY A 225 -4.15 17.76 2.37
CA GLY A 225 -4.88 16.55 1.98
C GLY A 225 -5.57 15.79 3.12
N ILE A 226 -5.36 16.19 4.38
CA ILE A 226 -6.10 15.66 5.54
C ILE A 226 -7.39 16.45 5.74
N HIS A 227 -8.52 15.76 5.95
CA HIS A 227 -9.80 16.40 6.21
C HIS A 227 -9.76 17.29 7.46
N HIS A 228 -10.59 18.35 7.45
CA HIS A 228 -10.82 19.40 8.45
C HIS A 228 -11.05 19.00 9.94
N GLY A 229 -10.81 17.75 10.35
CA GLY A 229 -10.95 17.29 11.74
C GLY A 229 -9.95 17.90 12.72
N MET A 230 -8.81 18.41 12.24
CA MET A 230 -7.79 19.06 13.07
C MET A 230 -8.04 20.58 13.27
N SER A 231 -9.02 21.19 12.59
CA SER A 231 -9.26 22.64 12.75
C SER A 231 -9.81 23.03 14.14
N HIS A 232 -10.26 22.05 14.93
CA HIS A 232 -10.71 22.27 16.31
C HIS A 232 -9.57 22.42 17.32
N MET A 233 -8.31 22.09 16.99
CA MET A 233 -7.18 22.44 17.86
C MET A 233 -6.70 23.89 17.69
N ARG A 234 -7.16 24.60 16.65
CA ARG A 234 -6.80 26.02 16.41
C ARG A 234 -7.82 27.03 16.94
N GLN A 235 -9.01 26.62 17.38
CA GLN A 235 -9.98 27.51 18.02
C GLN A 235 -9.88 27.44 19.55
N GLY A 236 -8.69 27.78 20.05
CA GLY A 236 -8.45 28.19 21.42
C GLY A 236 -7.99 29.64 21.44
N ASN A 237 -8.95 30.56 21.48
CA ASN A 237 -8.82 31.98 21.85
C ASN A 237 -7.91 32.91 21.02
N GLY A 238 -8.55 33.79 20.25
CA GLY A 238 -7.98 35.08 19.89
C GLY A 238 -8.00 36.04 21.10
N ASN A 239 -6.93 36.82 21.21
CA ASN A 239 -6.69 37.97 22.10
C ASN A 239 -6.26 37.69 23.56
N GLY A 240 -4.94 37.64 23.77
CA GLY A 240 -4.32 37.79 25.08
C GLY A 240 -2.80 37.82 25.02
N MET A 241 -2.24 39.02 24.90
CA MET A 241 -0.90 39.48 25.34
C MET A 241 0.32 38.53 25.25
N MET A 242 1.27 38.96 24.42
CA MET A 242 2.71 38.66 24.50
C MET A 242 3.24 38.89 25.93
N GLY A 243 3.86 37.89 26.53
CA GLY A 243 4.61 38.04 27.78
C GLY A 243 4.50 36.85 28.72
N GLY A 244 5.24 35.78 28.44
CA GLY A 244 5.34 34.65 29.35
C GLY A 244 6.14 33.53 28.71
N GLY A 245 7.43 33.46 29.01
CA GLY A 245 8.25 32.30 28.68
C GLY A 245 7.58 31.06 29.27
N MET A 246 6.97 30.25 28.41
CA MET A 246 6.61 28.88 28.76
C MET A 246 7.93 28.14 28.89
N ASN A 247 8.39 28.08 30.14
CA ASN A 247 9.32 27.07 30.58
C ASN A 247 8.62 25.72 30.38
N CYS A 248 8.75 25.16 29.18
CA CYS A 248 8.47 23.75 28.93
C CYS A 248 9.43 22.99 29.83
N GLY A 249 8.93 22.61 31.00
CA GLY A 249 9.66 21.82 31.96
C GLY A 249 10.32 20.64 31.25
N HIS A 250 11.61 20.47 31.51
CA HIS A 250 12.43 19.35 31.10
C HIS A 250 11.86 18.04 31.66
N GLY A 251 10.81 17.50 31.04
CA GLY A 251 10.06 16.38 31.59
C GLY A 251 9.09 15.65 30.66
N SER A 252 9.16 15.82 29.33
CA SER A 252 8.55 14.82 28.44
C SER A 252 9.59 13.74 28.19
N ALA A 253 9.56 12.65 28.96
CA ALA A 253 10.41 11.49 28.70
C ALA A 253 10.31 11.13 27.21
N ASP A 254 11.42 11.02 26.47
CA ASP A 254 11.39 10.72 25.03
C ASP A 254 10.46 9.54 24.73
N VAL A 255 9.71 9.61 23.62
CA VAL A 255 8.85 8.49 23.22
C VAL A 255 9.77 7.34 22.80
N ASP A 256 9.54 6.14 23.35
CA ASP A 256 10.19 4.93 22.85
C ASP A 256 9.57 4.58 21.50
N ILE A 257 10.14 5.12 20.43
CA ILE A 257 9.61 4.96 19.08
C ILE A 257 9.49 3.49 18.68
N TYR A 258 10.33 2.60 19.21
CA TYR A 258 10.40 1.20 18.79
C TYR A 258 9.23 0.34 19.29
N ASN A 259 8.43 0.85 20.23
CA ASN A 259 7.25 0.17 20.79
C ASN A 259 6.01 1.07 20.82
N ALA A 260 6.03 2.18 20.09
CA ALA A 260 4.99 3.19 20.12
C ALA A 260 3.80 2.86 19.20
N ASN A 261 3.98 1.95 18.24
CA ASN A 261 2.90 1.45 17.40
C ASN A 261 2.50 0.02 17.82
N SER A 262 1.24 -0.34 17.65
CA SER A 262 0.73 -1.61 18.18
C SER A 262 -0.51 -2.14 17.48
N ILE A 263 -0.78 -3.42 17.70
CA ILE A 263 -2.07 -4.06 17.38
C ILE A 263 -2.71 -4.51 18.70
N ASN A 264 -3.98 -4.15 18.89
CA ASN A 264 -4.72 -4.39 20.14
C ASN A 264 -4.05 -3.79 21.39
N GLY A 265 -3.26 -2.72 21.21
CA GLY A 265 -2.53 -2.06 22.30
C GLY A 265 -1.26 -2.81 22.75
N ILE A 266 -0.84 -3.84 22.01
CA ILE A 266 0.36 -4.62 22.29
C ILE A 266 1.34 -4.42 21.14
N PRO A 267 2.53 -3.83 21.37
CA PRO A 267 3.60 -3.79 20.39
C PRO A 267 4.08 -5.20 20.05
N PHE A 268 4.60 -5.38 18.85
CA PHE A 268 5.03 -6.68 18.36
C PHE A 268 6.00 -7.42 19.32
N SER A 269 5.76 -8.71 19.52
CA SER A 269 6.66 -9.64 20.22
C SER A 269 7.04 -10.79 19.30
N MET A 270 8.34 -10.96 19.05
CA MET A 270 8.85 -12.10 18.27
C MET A 270 8.70 -13.44 19.00
N THR A 271 8.65 -13.42 20.34
CA THR A 271 8.68 -14.65 21.16
C THR A 271 7.30 -15.13 21.57
N GLU A 272 6.29 -14.27 21.47
CA GLU A 272 4.93 -14.55 21.91
C GLU A 272 3.93 -14.24 20.79
N PRO A 273 3.41 -15.27 20.09
CA PRO A 273 2.31 -15.10 19.17
C PRO A 273 1.09 -14.51 19.88
N ALA A 274 0.46 -13.52 19.28
CA ALA A 274 -0.69 -12.80 19.82
C ALA A 274 -1.95 -13.67 19.89
N PHE A 275 -2.10 -14.63 18.98
CA PHE A 275 -3.24 -15.54 18.92
C PHE A 275 -2.98 -16.76 18.02
N ASP A 276 -3.94 -17.70 18.04
CA ASP A 276 -4.03 -18.86 17.16
C ASP A 276 -5.28 -18.79 16.28
N VAL A 277 -5.19 -19.37 15.08
CA VAL A 277 -6.32 -19.61 14.16
C VAL A 277 -6.35 -21.08 13.71
N LYS A 278 -7.51 -21.53 13.23
CA LYS A 278 -7.69 -22.91 12.75
C LYS A 278 -7.44 -23.06 11.26
N GLN A 279 -6.64 -24.06 10.90
CA GLN A 279 -6.36 -24.42 9.51
C GLN A 279 -7.66 -24.79 8.77
N GLY A 280 -7.83 -24.26 7.56
CA GLY A 280 -8.96 -24.57 6.68
C GLY A 280 -10.30 -23.96 7.10
N VAL A 281 -10.34 -23.16 8.18
CA VAL A 281 -11.56 -22.52 8.69
C VAL A 281 -11.57 -21.04 8.27
N TYR A 282 -12.72 -20.56 7.77
CA TYR A 282 -12.89 -19.14 7.51
C TYR A 282 -13.01 -18.35 8.82
N GLU A 283 -12.36 -17.19 8.89
CA GLU A 283 -12.57 -16.18 9.91
C GLU A 283 -12.85 -14.81 9.25
N ARG A 284 -13.63 -13.97 9.94
CA ARG A 284 -13.83 -12.57 9.58
C ARG A 284 -12.92 -11.71 10.46
N TRP A 285 -11.98 -10.99 9.87
CA TRP A 285 -11.13 -10.08 10.61
C TRP A 285 -11.60 -8.64 10.42
N LEU A 286 -11.92 -7.98 11.53
CA LEU A 286 -12.26 -6.56 11.62
C LEU A 286 -10.98 -5.79 11.97
N VAL A 287 -10.41 -5.11 11.00
CA VAL A 287 -9.18 -4.32 11.17
C VAL A 287 -9.56 -2.85 11.31
N SER A 288 -9.36 -2.29 12.50
CA SER A 288 -9.80 -0.94 12.87
C SER A 288 -8.60 -0.01 13.02
N GLY A 289 -8.52 1.02 12.18
CA GLY A 289 -7.63 2.16 12.35
C GLY A 289 -8.35 3.37 12.95
N ARG A 290 -9.48 3.16 13.65
CA ARG A 290 -10.10 4.25 14.42
C ARG A 290 -9.16 4.72 15.51
N GLY A 291 -9.01 6.01 15.72
CA GLY A 291 -8.16 6.56 16.79
C GLY A 291 -6.94 7.30 16.27
N ASP A 292 -6.52 7.03 15.03
CA ASP A 292 -5.61 7.87 14.27
C ASP A 292 -6.12 8.07 12.84
N MET A 293 -5.45 8.92 12.07
CA MET A 293 -5.81 9.27 10.70
C MET A 293 -4.74 8.83 9.69
N MET A 294 -3.80 7.98 10.12
CA MET A 294 -2.74 7.51 9.24
C MET A 294 -3.25 6.40 8.32
N LEU A 295 -2.60 6.28 7.16
CA LEU A 295 -2.85 5.20 6.22
C LEU A 295 -2.11 3.94 6.69
N HIS A 296 -2.85 2.87 6.91
CA HIS A 296 -2.32 1.55 7.24
C HIS A 296 -2.77 0.52 6.19
N PRO A 297 -1.94 0.20 5.19
CA PRO A 297 -2.19 -0.96 4.33
C PRO A 297 -1.97 -2.20 5.16
N PHE A 298 -3.03 -2.89 5.55
CA PHE A 298 -2.93 -4.04 6.44
C PHE A 298 -2.69 -5.32 5.65
N HIS A 299 -1.55 -5.97 5.88
CA HIS A 299 -1.11 -7.19 5.22
C HIS A 299 -1.26 -8.41 6.14
N VAL A 300 -1.60 -9.57 5.57
CA VAL A 300 -1.70 -10.85 6.29
C VAL A 300 -0.93 -11.94 5.54
N HIS A 301 0.02 -12.57 6.23
CA HIS A 301 0.82 -13.67 5.69
C HIS A 301 -0.01 -14.96 5.59
N GLY A 302 0.43 -15.89 4.74
CA GLY A 302 -0.10 -17.26 4.70
C GLY A 302 -1.51 -17.40 4.10
N THR A 303 -2.07 -16.34 3.52
CA THR A 303 -3.40 -16.36 2.91
C THR A 303 -3.50 -15.37 1.75
N GLN A 304 -4.44 -15.64 0.84
CA GLN A 304 -5.07 -14.63 0.00
C GLN A 304 -6.52 -14.55 0.45
N PHE A 305 -6.97 -13.35 0.80
CA PHE A 305 -8.28 -13.10 1.39
C PHE A 305 -9.22 -12.38 0.42
N ARG A 306 -10.49 -12.30 0.84
CA ARG A 306 -11.52 -11.52 0.16
C ARG A 306 -11.90 -10.32 1.02
N ILE A 307 -11.88 -9.12 0.45
CA ILE A 307 -12.31 -7.91 1.15
C ILE A 307 -13.84 -7.89 1.18
N LEU A 308 -14.43 -7.80 2.38
CA LEU A 308 -15.87 -7.66 2.60
C LEU A 308 -16.28 -6.18 2.66
N SER A 309 -15.46 -5.38 3.35
CA SER A 309 -15.58 -3.92 3.46
C SER A 309 -14.16 -3.33 3.50
N GLU A 310 -13.91 -2.30 2.70
CA GLU A 310 -12.67 -1.56 2.67
C GLU A 310 -12.89 -0.15 3.21
N ASN A 311 -12.32 0.12 4.37
CA ASN A 311 -12.40 1.40 5.07
C ASN A 311 -13.84 1.93 5.22
N GLY A 312 -14.76 1.02 5.58
CA GLY A 312 -16.19 1.31 5.76
C GLY A 312 -17.01 1.36 4.46
N ARG A 313 -16.45 1.02 3.31
CA ARG A 313 -17.13 1.02 2.00
C ARG A 313 -17.05 -0.33 1.32
N LYS A 314 -17.95 -0.59 0.37
CA LYS A 314 -17.82 -1.75 -0.51
C LYS A 314 -16.52 -1.61 -1.32
N PRO A 315 -15.68 -2.67 -1.42
CA PRO A 315 -14.46 -2.61 -2.23
C PRO A 315 -14.78 -2.35 -3.70
N GLU A 316 -13.91 -1.61 -4.37
CA GLU A 316 -14.03 -1.35 -5.80
C GLU A 316 -13.92 -2.64 -6.61
N LYS A 317 -14.46 -2.67 -7.83
CA LYS A 317 -14.55 -3.91 -8.64
C LYS A 317 -13.18 -4.58 -8.83
N HIS A 318 -12.13 -3.81 -9.10
CA HIS A 318 -10.78 -4.34 -9.29
C HIS A 318 -10.12 -4.84 -8.00
N ARG A 319 -10.72 -4.55 -6.82
CA ARG A 319 -10.25 -4.97 -5.50
C ARG A 319 -11.10 -6.12 -4.91
N GLN A 320 -12.11 -6.60 -5.64
CA GLN A 320 -13.00 -7.69 -5.21
C GLN A 320 -12.43 -9.10 -5.50
N GLY A 321 -11.25 -9.19 -6.12
CA GLY A 321 -10.52 -10.44 -6.34
C GLY A 321 -9.85 -10.98 -5.08
N TRP A 322 -8.72 -11.66 -5.29
CA TRP A 322 -7.85 -12.15 -4.23
C TRP A 322 -6.83 -11.08 -3.82
N LYS A 323 -6.78 -10.79 -2.52
CA LYS A 323 -5.98 -9.72 -1.93
C LYS A 323 -5.18 -10.25 -0.75
N ASP A 324 -4.02 -9.70 -0.52
CA ASP A 324 -3.28 -9.88 0.74
C ASP A 324 -3.06 -8.57 1.48
N ILE A 325 -3.48 -7.45 0.91
CA ILE A 325 -3.48 -6.12 1.54
C ILE A 325 -4.87 -5.47 1.46
N VAL A 326 -5.27 -4.79 2.54
CA VAL A 326 -6.51 -3.99 2.61
C VAL A 326 -6.24 -2.59 3.17
N ARG A 327 -6.88 -1.55 2.63
CA ARG A 327 -6.75 -0.18 3.17
C ARG A 327 -7.37 -0.09 4.57
N VAL A 328 -6.69 0.51 5.53
CA VAL A 328 -7.26 0.91 6.82
C VAL A 328 -6.81 2.33 7.15
N GLU A 329 -7.72 3.26 7.34
CA GLU A 329 -7.40 4.68 7.59
C GLU A 329 -8.60 5.38 8.26
N GLY A 330 -8.51 5.61 9.58
CA GLY A 330 -9.55 6.25 10.37
C GLY A 330 -10.90 5.49 10.46
N GLN A 331 -11.03 4.34 9.80
CA GLN A 331 -12.24 3.49 9.78
C GLN A 331 -11.88 2.02 9.98
N ILE A 332 -12.87 1.14 9.71
CA ILE A 332 -12.75 -0.30 9.87
C ILE A 332 -12.85 -0.96 8.50
N SER A 333 -11.92 -1.86 8.23
CA SER A 333 -12.00 -2.82 7.12
C SER A 333 -12.36 -4.19 7.63
N GLU A 334 -13.04 -4.95 6.80
CA GLU A 334 -13.45 -6.31 7.10
C GLU A 334 -12.97 -7.24 5.99
N ILE A 335 -12.20 -8.26 6.35
CA ILE A 335 -11.65 -9.25 5.42
C ILE A 335 -12.08 -10.66 5.83
N LEU A 336 -12.26 -11.53 4.83
CA LEU A 336 -12.55 -12.94 4.99
C LEU A 336 -11.28 -13.75 4.70
N VAL A 337 -10.68 -14.30 5.75
CA VAL A 337 -9.41 -15.03 5.69
C VAL A 337 -9.64 -16.54 5.87
N LYS A 338 -8.75 -17.35 5.28
CA LYS A 338 -8.65 -18.80 5.51
C LYS A 338 -7.19 -19.21 5.33
N PHE A 339 -6.68 -20.02 6.24
CA PHE A 339 -5.28 -20.44 6.25
C PHE A 339 -5.18 -21.92 5.94
N ASP A 340 -4.55 -22.26 4.82
CA ASP A 340 -4.46 -23.66 4.35
C ASP A 340 -3.16 -24.35 4.79
N HIS A 341 -2.25 -23.62 5.44
CA HIS A 341 -0.95 -24.13 5.91
C HIS A 341 -0.77 -23.87 7.41
N LEU A 342 -0.08 -24.79 8.09
CA LEU A 342 0.25 -24.67 9.50
C LEU A 342 1.36 -23.63 9.72
N ALA A 343 1.31 -22.93 10.85
CA ALA A 343 2.36 -22.03 11.32
C ALA A 343 2.59 -22.28 12.81
N THR A 344 3.84 -22.54 13.19
CA THR A 344 4.22 -22.92 14.55
C THR A 344 4.60 -21.69 15.37
N LYS A 345 4.85 -21.85 16.68
CA LYS A 345 5.33 -20.74 17.51
C LYS A 345 6.73 -20.30 17.10
N GLU A 346 7.54 -21.22 16.61
CA GLU A 346 8.92 -20.99 16.15
C GLU A 346 8.95 -20.34 14.75
N HIS A 347 7.92 -20.59 13.95
CA HIS A 347 7.73 -20.02 12.61
C HIS A 347 6.28 -19.52 12.44
N PRO A 348 5.88 -18.46 13.16
CA PRO A 348 4.53 -17.92 13.08
C PRO A 348 4.34 -17.11 11.79
N PHE A 349 3.09 -16.97 11.36
CA PHE A 349 2.73 -15.98 10.34
C PHE A 349 2.60 -14.59 10.98
N MET A 350 2.65 -13.55 10.15
CA MET A 350 2.48 -12.15 10.58
C MET A 350 1.22 -11.52 10.01
N ALA A 351 0.62 -10.62 10.78
CA ALA A 351 -0.37 -9.67 10.31
C ALA A 351 0.06 -8.27 10.77
N HIS A 352 0.25 -7.34 9.83
CA HIS A 352 0.92 -6.08 10.11
C HIS A 352 0.50 -4.94 9.18
N CYS A 353 0.81 -3.71 9.60
CA CYS A 353 0.81 -2.58 8.68
C CYS A 353 1.98 -2.70 7.71
N HIS A 354 1.75 -2.44 6.42
CA HIS A 354 2.77 -2.46 5.38
C HIS A 354 3.30 -1.05 5.04
N LEU A 355 2.98 -0.06 5.89
CA LEU A 355 3.83 1.11 6.06
C LEU A 355 5.00 0.66 6.96
N LEU A 356 6.18 0.47 6.37
CA LEU A 356 7.24 -0.33 6.99
C LEU A 356 7.72 0.25 8.33
N GLU A 357 7.76 1.56 8.46
CA GLU A 357 8.18 2.18 9.72
C GLU A 357 7.16 1.93 10.85
N HIS A 358 5.87 1.74 10.55
CA HIS A 358 4.88 1.33 11.56
C HIS A 358 5.08 -0.13 11.98
N GLU A 359 5.43 -1.00 11.03
CA GLU A 359 5.78 -2.41 11.31
C GLU A 359 6.99 -2.49 12.25
N ASP A 360 8.08 -1.82 11.88
CA ASP A 360 9.37 -1.81 12.61
C ASP A 360 9.26 -1.22 14.02
N THR A 361 8.21 -0.45 14.28
CA THR A 361 7.93 0.20 15.58
C THR A 361 6.78 -0.43 16.35
N GLY A 362 6.35 -1.62 15.92
CA GLY A 362 5.51 -2.52 16.71
C GLY A 362 4.11 -2.80 16.16
N MET A 363 3.70 -2.22 15.02
CA MET A 363 2.37 -2.47 14.41
C MET A 363 2.29 -3.81 13.66
N MET A 364 2.64 -4.88 14.35
CA MET A 364 2.67 -6.24 13.84
C MET A 364 2.23 -7.23 14.93
N ALA A 365 1.55 -8.29 14.52
CA ALA A 365 1.17 -9.40 15.38
C ALA A 365 1.60 -10.73 14.74
N GLY A 366 2.38 -11.52 15.48
CA GLY A 366 2.63 -12.91 15.14
C GLY A 366 1.44 -13.80 15.53
N PHE A 367 1.10 -14.79 14.72
CA PHE A 367 0.03 -15.75 15.03
C PHE A 367 0.36 -17.16 14.52
N THR A 368 -0.19 -18.16 15.21
CA THR A 368 -0.05 -19.57 14.83
C THR A 368 -1.28 -20.04 14.05
N VAL A 369 -1.07 -21.08 13.23
CA VAL A 369 -2.16 -21.80 12.56
C VAL A 369 -2.09 -23.25 13.00
N SER A 370 -3.06 -23.69 13.80
CA SER A 370 -3.15 -25.06 14.30
C SER A 370 -4.25 -25.85 13.59
N ARG A 371 -4.23 -27.17 13.77
CA ARG A 371 -5.34 -28.05 13.38
C ARG A 371 -6.59 -27.81 14.22
#